data_AF-A0AAD9QSS4-F1
#
_entry.id   AF-A0AAD9QSS4-F1
#
_cell.length_a   1.000
_cell.length_b   1.000
_cell.length_c   1.000
_cell.angle_alpha   90.00
_cell.angle_beta   90.00
_cell.angle_gamma   90.00
#
_symmetry.space_group_name_H-M   'P 1'
#
loop_
_entity.id
_entity.type
_entity.pdbx_description
1 polymer ?
#
loop_
_entity_poly.entity_id
_entity_poly.type
_entity_poly.pdbx_seq_one_letter_code
_entity_poly.pdbx_strand_id
1 'polypeptide(L)'
;MCDYYSKFPVIKKIPSGQSTGQTVVNLTKCVMSEQGVPEVIISDNGPQYDCRSYKQFSQEWGFKHITSSPRYPQSNGFIERQVQTVKNTLDKAKKSGQDPYMSMLCLRSTPLDSQLPSPAELLY
;
A
#
# COMPACT_ATOMS: atom_id res chain seq x y z
N MET A 1 -0.88 -0.92 0.80
CA MET A 1 -0.08 0.33 0.84
C MET A 1 0.87 0.30 -0.34
N CYS A 2 1.32 1.46 -0.82
CA CYS A 2 2.34 1.53 -1.86
C CYS A 2 3.20 2.76 -1.59
N ASP A 3 4.53 2.61 -1.69
CA ASP A 3 5.43 3.75 -1.65
C ASP A 3 5.29 4.57 -2.93
N TYR A 4 5.22 5.90 -2.80
CA TYR A 4 4.90 6.78 -3.92
C TYR A 4 6.07 6.93 -4.89
N TYR A 5 7.31 6.95 -4.38
CA TYR A 5 8.52 7.16 -5.16
C TYR A 5 8.94 5.90 -5.91
N SER A 6 9.20 4.82 -5.17
CA SER A 6 9.65 3.53 -5.70
C SER A 6 8.53 2.76 -6.40
N LYS A 7 7.27 3.13 -6.17
CA LYS A 7 6.08 2.39 -6.62
C LYS A 7 6.01 0.98 -6.03
N PHE A 8 6.70 0.71 -4.92
CA PHE A 8 6.75 -0.61 -4.28
C PHE A 8 5.41 -0.96 -3.59
N PRO A 9 4.71 -2.04 -4.00
CA PRO A 9 3.44 -2.42 -3.39
C PRO A 9 3.63 -3.32 -2.17
N VAL A 10 2.92 -2.99 -1.07
CA VAL A 10 2.80 -3.84 0.12
C VAL A 10 1.35 -4.24 0.34
N ILE A 11 1.12 -5.54 0.42
CA ILE A 11 -0.21 -6.15 0.55
C ILE A 11 -0.28 -6.85 1.89
N LYS A 12 -1.33 -6.55 2.67
CA LYS A 12 -1.72 -7.32 3.85
C LYS A 12 -3.19 -7.70 3.69
N LYS A 13 -3.54 -8.94 4.03
CA LYS A 13 -4.91 -9.44 3.94
C LYS A 13 -5.71 -8.94 5.14
N ILE A 14 -6.87 -8.35 4.89
CA ILE A 14 -7.84 -8.03 5.93
C ILE A 14 -8.84 -9.20 6.00
N PRO A 15 -9.07 -9.81 7.18
CA PRO A 15 -10.11 -10.81 7.34
C PRO A 15 -11.50 -10.24 7.01
N SER A 16 -12.36 -11.06 6.41
CA SER A 16 -13.72 -10.63 6.05
C SER A 16 -14.47 -10.11 7.28
N GLY A 17 -15.10 -8.94 7.14
CA GLY A 17 -15.84 -8.29 8.23
C GLY A 17 -14.97 -7.56 9.26
N GLN A 18 -13.64 -7.54 9.11
CA GLN A 18 -12.73 -6.91 10.07
C GLN A 18 -12.04 -5.64 9.54
N SER A 19 -12.66 -4.90 8.62
CA SER A 19 -12.14 -3.64 8.08
C SER A 19 -12.31 -2.44 9.04
N THR A 20 -12.07 -2.65 10.33
CA THR A 20 -12.18 -1.61 11.36
C THR A 20 -10.92 -0.73 11.38
N GLY A 21 -11.04 0.47 11.95
CA GLY A 21 -9.89 1.35 12.14
C GLY A 21 -8.76 0.69 12.94
N GLN A 22 -9.07 -0.08 13.98
CA GLN A 22 -8.05 -0.77 14.78
C GLN A 22 -7.31 -1.85 13.98
N THR A 23 -8.03 -2.63 13.17
CA THR A 23 -7.40 -3.63 12.29
C THR A 23 -6.45 -2.95 11.33
N VAL A 24 -6.87 -1.84 10.72
CA VAL A 24 -6.06 -1.10 9.76
C VAL A 24 -4.83 -0.49 10.44
N VAL A 25 -4.96 0.09 11.64
CA VAL A 25 -3.81 0.55 12.45
C VAL A 25 -2.82 -0.59 12.66
N ASN A 26 -3.27 -1.76 13.11
CA ASN A 26 -2.38 -2.89 13.37
C ASN A 26 -1.65 -3.35 12.09
N LEU A 27 -2.36 -3.42 10.96
CA LEU A 27 -1.75 -3.77 9.68
C LEU A 27 -0.75 -2.71 9.20
N THR A 28 -1.06 -1.43 9.37
CA THR A 28 -0.13 -0.34 9.03
C THR A 28 1.12 -0.40 9.93
N LYS A 29 0.97 -0.67 11.24
CA LYS A 29 2.10 -0.91 12.15
C LYS A 29 2.99 -2.06 11.67
N CYS A 30 2.41 -3.19 11.25
CA CYS A 30 3.18 -4.31 10.70
C CYS A 30 3.97 -3.92 9.43
N VAL A 31 3.38 -3.09 8.55
CA VAL A 31 4.09 -2.62 7.36
C VAL A 31 5.23 -1.68 7.75
N MET A 32 4.99 -0.74 8.67
CA MET A 32 6.00 0.20 9.14
C MET A 32 7.13 -0.46 9.92
N SER A 33 6.85 -1.54 10.67
CA SER A 33 7.91 -2.29 11.36
C SER A 33 8.86 -2.99 10.38
N GLU A 34 8.40 -3.28 9.17
CA GLU A 34 9.20 -3.92 8.11
C GLU A 34 9.92 -2.88 7.24
N GLN A 35 9.34 -1.69 7.02
CA GLN A 35 9.80 -0.72 6.00
C GLN A 35 10.24 0.63 6.57
N GLY A 36 10.09 0.84 7.88
CA GLY A 36 10.26 2.13 8.53
C GLY A 36 8.98 2.96 8.54
N VAL A 37 9.00 4.03 9.34
CA VAL A 37 7.89 4.98 9.45
C VAL A 37 8.06 6.07 8.38
N PRO A 38 7.09 6.25 7.46
CA PRO A 38 7.16 7.31 6.46
C PRO A 38 6.85 8.68 7.09
N GLU A 39 7.26 9.75 6.42
CA GLU A 39 6.89 11.11 6.82
C GLU A 39 5.40 11.40 6.63
N VAL A 40 4.81 10.86 5.55
CA VAL A 40 3.43 11.14 5.16
C VAL A 40 2.72 9.85 4.72
N ILE A 41 1.51 9.63 5.24
CA ILE A 41 0.55 8.67 4.70
C ILE A 41 -0.63 9.42 4.10
N ILE A 42 -1.00 9.02 2.88
CA ILE A 42 -2.19 9.52 2.21
C ILE A 42 -3.22 8.38 2.11
N SER A 43 -4.45 8.63 2.55
CA SER A 43 -5.57 7.69 2.41
C SER A 43 -6.82 8.43 1.95
N ASP A 44 -7.85 7.69 1.53
CA ASP A 44 -9.19 8.27 1.37
C ASP A 44 -9.82 8.62 2.74
N ASN A 45 -11.01 9.23 2.69
CA ASN A 45 -11.86 9.49 3.85
C ASN A 45 -12.65 8.24 4.30
N GLY A 46 -12.14 7.03 4.04
CA GLY A 46 -12.77 5.80 4.51
C GLY A 46 -12.87 5.80 6.05
N PRO A 47 -13.94 5.24 6.65
CA PRO A 47 -14.16 5.27 8.10
C PRO A 47 -13.03 4.59 8.89
N GLN A 48 -12.31 3.66 8.29
CA GLN A 48 -11.13 3.03 8.88
C GLN A 48 -9.93 3.98 9.02
N TYR A 49 -9.84 5.02 8.19
CA TYR A 49 -8.76 6.01 8.23
C TYR A 49 -9.21 7.31 8.91
N ASP A 50 -10.47 7.73 8.73
CA ASP A 50 -11.06 8.85 9.49
C ASP A 50 -11.69 8.37 10.80
N CYS A 51 -10.86 7.79 11.67
CA CYS A 51 -11.28 7.38 13.01
C CYS A 51 -10.29 7.85 14.07
N ARG A 52 -10.76 7.89 15.33
CA ARG A 52 -9.94 8.32 16.48
C ARG A 52 -8.67 7.49 16.63
N SER A 53 -8.76 6.17 16.44
CA SER A 53 -7.60 5.29 16.60
C SER A 53 -6.51 5.56 15.56
N TYR A 54 -6.88 5.86 14.30
CA TYR A 54 -5.89 6.19 13.27
C TYR A 54 -5.25 7.57 13.50
N LYS A 55 -6.03 8.55 13.96
CA LYS A 55 -5.52 9.88 14.35
C LYS A 55 -4.56 9.82 15.54
N GLN A 56 -4.87 9.02 16.55
CA GLN A 56 -3.98 8.79 17.68
C GLN A 56 -2.71 8.06 17.24
N PHE A 57 -2.86 7.03 16.40
CA PHE A 57 -1.74 6.29 15.85
C PHE A 57 -0.76 7.18 15.07
N SER A 58 -1.25 8.08 14.22
CA SER A 58 -0.38 8.99 13.46
C SER A 58 0.40 9.96 14.34
N GLN A 59 -0.21 10.45 15.41
CA GLN A 59 0.46 11.28 16.41
C GLN A 59 1.53 10.50 17.19
N GLU A 60 1.19 9.30 17.66
CA GLU A 60 2.10 8.45 18.44
C GLU A 60 3.33 8.02 17.63
N TRP A 61 3.15 7.70 16.35
CA TRP A 61 4.23 7.25 15.48
C TRP A 61 4.92 8.38 14.72
N GLY A 62 4.44 9.62 14.86
CA GLY A 62 5.09 10.81 14.33
C GLY A 62 5.01 10.99 12.82
N PHE A 63 3.98 10.45 12.15
CA PHE A 63 3.77 10.64 10.72
C PHE A 63 2.58 11.56 10.43
N LYS A 64 2.65 12.32 9.34
CA LYS A 64 1.55 13.15 8.87
C LYS A 64 0.53 12.29 8.13
N HIS A 65 -0.69 12.22 8.65
CA HIS A 65 -1.80 11.60 7.94
C HIS A 65 -2.57 12.66 7.15
N ILE A 66 -2.63 12.50 5.83
CA ILE A 66 -3.42 13.35 4.93
C ILE A 66 -4.57 12.51 4.40
N THR A 67 -5.79 12.97 4.59
CA THR A 67 -6.94 12.35 3.92
C THR A 67 -7.25 13.08 2.62
N SER A 68 -7.29 12.33 1.52
CA SER A 68 -7.68 12.85 0.22
C SER A 68 -9.20 13.02 0.19
N SER A 69 -9.66 14.23 -0.11
CA SER A 69 -11.04 14.41 -0.56
C SER A 69 -11.21 13.77 -1.94
N PRO A 70 -12.46 13.52 -2.40
CA PRO A 70 -12.71 13.11 -3.79
C PRO A 70 -12.06 14.03 -4.84
N ARG A 71 -11.66 15.26 -4.46
CA ARG A 71 -11.00 16.25 -5.33
C ARG A 71 -9.46 16.16 -5.37
N TYR A 72 -8.85 15.11 -4.81
CA TYR A 72 -7.42 14.79 -5.01
C TYR A 72 -7.24 13.61 -5.98
N PRO A 73 -7.59 13.78 -7.28
CA PRO A 73 -7.61 12.69 -8.25
C PRO A 73 -6.24 12.09 -8.52
N GLN A 74 -5.15 12.84 -8.34
CA GLN A 74 -3.79 12.33 -8.60
C GLN A 74 -3.39 11.24 -7.59
N SER A 75 -3.57 11.47 -6.28
CA SER A 75 -3.21 10.47 -5.27
C SER A 75 -4.13 9.26 -5.32
N ASN A 76 -5.43 9.48 -5.52
CA ASN A 76 -6.40 8.39 -5.63
C ASN A 76 -6.15 7.57 -6.90
N GLY A 77 -5.92 8.24 -8.04
CA GLY A 77 -5.59 7.57 -9.30
C GLY A 77 -4.29 6.78 -9.24
N PHE A 78 -3.28 7.28 -8.50
CA PHE A 78 -2.04 6.53 -8.26
C PHE A 78 -2.33 5.21 -7.54
N ILE A 79 -2.96 5.26 -6.36
CA ILE A 79 -3.18 4.04 -5.58
C ILE A 79 -4.16 3.09 -6.27
N GLU A 80 -5.18 3.60 -6.97
CA GLU A 80 -6.11 2.81 -7.78
C GLU A 80 -5.37 2.02 -8.87
N ARG A 81 -4.46 2.68 -9.59
CA ARG A 81 -3.66 2.02 -10.63
C ARG A 81 -2.74 0.94 -10.03
N GLN A 82 -2.16 1.20 -8.87
CA GLN A 82 -1.32 0.21 -8.18
C GLN A 82 -2.11 -0.98 -7.68
N VAL A 83 -3.32 -0.76 -7.14
CA VAL A 83 -4.24 -1.83 -6.76
C VAL A 83 -4.65 -2.65 -7.97
N GLN A 84 -4.93 -2.01 -9.11
CA GLN A 84 -5.27 -2.72 -10.34
C GLN A 84 -4.11 -3.60 -10.84
N THR A 85 -2.88 -3.07 -10.84
CA THR A 85 -1.68 -3.82 -11.22
C THR A 85 -1.50 -5.06 -10.34
N VAL A 86 -1.59 -4.88 -9.02
CA VAL A 86 -1.47 -5.99 -8.05
C VAL A 86 -2.54 -7.05 -8.28
N LYS A 87 -3.82 -6.64 -8.41
CA LYS A 87 -4.93 -7.58 -8.67
C LYS A 87 -4.72 -8.37 -9.95
N ASN A 88 -4.36 -7.68 -11.03
CA ASN A 88 -4.07 -8.31 -12.31
C ASN A 88 -2.93 -9.33 -12.21
N THR A 89 -1.86 -9.01 -11.47
CA THR A 89 -0.74 -9.93 -11.24
C THR A 89 -1.20 -11.17 -10.49
N LEU A 90 -1.96 -11.01 -9.41
CA LEU A 90 -2.47 -12.14 -8.62
C LEU A 90 -3.50 -12.98 -9.40
N ASP A 91 -4.36 -12.36 -10.21
CA ASP A 91 -5.33 -13.06 -11.05
C ASP A 91 -4.64 -13.86 -12.15
N LYS A 92 -3.57 -13.32 -12.77
CA LYS A 92 -2.74 -14.06 -13.73
C LYS A 92 -2.04 -15.24 -13.06
N ALA A 93 -1.48 -15.04 -11.87
CA ALA A 93 -0.86 -16.12 -11.10
C ALA A 93 -1.86 -17.25 -10.84
N LYS A 94 -3.06 -16.90 -10.35
CA LYS A 94 -4.15 -17.85 -10.12
C LYS A 94 -4.56 -18.61 -11.38
N LYS A 95 -4.73 -17.92 -12.52
CA LYS A 95 -5.12 -18.54 -13.80
C LYS A 95 -4.06 -19.48 -14.37
N SER A 96 -2.78 -19.19 -14.14
CA SER A 96 -1.64 -19.97 -14.64
C SER A 96 -1.14 -21.03 -13.65
N GLY A 97 -1.74 -21.13 -12.45
CA GLY A 97 -1.29 -22.05 -11.40
C GLY A 97 0.07 -21.68 -10.78
N GLN A 98 0.53 -20.44 -10.98
CA GLN A 98 1.79 -19.95 -10.43
C GLN A 98 1.64 -19.54 -8.97
N ASP A 99 2.75 -19.61 -8.22
CA ASP A 99 2.79 -19.13 -6.84
C ASP A 99 2.54 -17.60 -6.80
N PRO A 100 1.51 -17.11 -6.09
CA PRO A 100 1.24 -15.68 -5.94
C PRO A 100 2.39 -14.92 -5.26
N TYR A 101 3.17 -15.56 -4.37
CA TYR A 101 4.33 -14.94 -3.73
C TYR A 101 5.45 -14.71 -4.74
N MET A 102 5.71 -15.70 -5.60
CA MET A 102 6.67 -15.56 -6.70
C MET A 102 6.24 -14.45 -7.67
N SER A 103 4.95 -14.37 -7.98
CA SER A 103 4.41 -13.32 -8.85
C SER A 103 4.58 -11.92 -8.26
N MET A 104 4.39 -11.78 -6.94
CA MET A 104 4.64 -10.52 -6.23
C MET A 104 6.13 -10.18 -6.14
N LEU A 105 7.00 -11.18 -5.98
CA LEU A 105 8.45 -10.98 -6.01
C LEU A 105 8.89 -10.46 -7.40
N CYS A 106 8.42 -11.08 -8.48
CA CYS A 106 8.69 -10.62 -9.84
C CYS A 106 8.18 -9.19 -10.05
N LEU A 107 6.96 -8.86 -9.60
CA LEU A 107 6.42 -7.50 -9.71
C LEU A 107 7.31 -6.46 -9.03
N ARG A 108 7.92 -6.79 -7.90
CA ARG A 108 8.80 -5.89 -7.14
C ARG A 108 10.21 -5.79 -7.70
N SER A 109 10.67 -6.82 -8.41
CA SER A 109 12.05 -6.94 -8.89
C SER A 109 12.20 -6.69 -10.39
N THR A 110 11.10 -6.43 -11.10
CA THR A 110 11.12 -6.08 -12.52
C THR A 110 11.27 -4.56 -12.68
N PRO A 111 12.22 -4.07 -13.51
CA PRO A 111 12.34 -2.65 -13.83
C PRO A 111 11.02 -2.02 -14.27
N LEU A 112 10.77 -0.78 -13.83
CA LEU A 112 9.55 -0.05 -14.18
C LEU A 112 9.54 0.38 -15.66
N ASP A 113 10.72 0.64 -16.21
CA ASP A 113 10.97 0.97 -17.62
C ASP A 113 12.44 0.65 -17.94
N SER A 114 12.82 0.70 -19.21
CA SER A 114 14.19 0.65 -19.74
C SER A 114 15.20 1.53 -19.00
N GLN A 115 14.76 2.65 -18.42
CA GLN A 115 15.61 3.62 -17.70
C GLN A 115 15.31 3.69 -16.20
N LEU A 116 14.26 3.03 -15.72
CA LEU A 116 13.83 3.10 -14.32
C LEU A 116 14.06 1.75 -13.65
N PRO A 117 14.89 1.70 -12.58
CA PRO A 117 15.10 0.48 -11.80
C PRO A 117 13.80 -0.13 -11.27
N SER A 118 13.90 -1.35 -10.77
CA SER A 118 12.77 -2.04 -10.17
C SER A 118 12.29 -1.35 -8.90
N PRO A 119 11.02 -1.55 -8.49
CA PRO A 119 10.53 -1.00 -7.23
C PRO A 119 11.38 -1.37 -6.02
N ALA A 120 11.98 -2.56 -5.99
CA ALA A 120 12.84 -2.99 -4.90
C ALA A 120 14.17 -2.22 -4.87
N GLU A 121 14.79 -1.98 -6.03
CA GLU A 121 16.04 -1.20 -6.13
C GLU A 121 15.84 0.29 -5.84
N LEU A 122 14.63 0.83 -6.04
CA LEU A 122 14.32 2.22 -5.70
C LEU A 122 14.00 2.42 -4.22
N LEU A 123 13.64 1.35 -3.50
CA LEU A 123 13.24 1.43 -2.11
C LEU A 123 14.42 1.24 -1.14
N TYR A 124 15.45 0.49 -1.54
CA TYR A 124 16.63 0.13 -0.74
C TYR A 124 17.91 0.64 -1.39
#